data_AF-A0A2H0MRV9-F1
#
_entry.id   AF-A0A2H0MRV9-F1
#
_cell.length_a   1.000
_cell.length_b   1.000
_cell.length_c   1.000
_cell.angle_alpha   90.00
_cell.angle_beta   90.00
_cell.angle_gamma   90.00
#
_symmetry.space_group_name_H-M   'P 1'
#
loop_
_entity.id
_entity.type
_entity.pdbx_description
1 polymer ?
#
loop_
_entity_poly.entity_id
_entity_poly.type
_entity_poly.pdbx_seq_one_letter_code
_entity_poly.pdbx_strand_id
1 'polypeptide(L)'
;MSKRIPRVNQLIKKELSQILLKEVDWEVGGWSPKDVLVTVTRVEASLDLNQAKVFISSLPESHTERVLSILNRQIYFIQQKLNKRLKMKFIPKIEFREEKKTREAGEVEGILERLKKDST
;
A
#
# COMPACT_ATOMS: atom_id res chain seq x y z
N MET A 1 -10.35 21.26 -6.49
CA MET A 1 -9.49 20.36 -5.69
C MET A 1 -8.39 19.77 -6.56
N SER A 2 -7.14 19.76 -6.09
CA SER A 2 -6.00 19.26 -6.85
C SER A 2 -6.13 17.77 -7.14
N LYS A 3 -6.44 17.40 -8.40
CA LYS A 3 -6.57 16.00 -8.88
C LYS A 3 -5.23 15.22 -8.88
N ARG A 4 -4.16 15.82 -8.32
CA ARG A 4 -2.81 15.29 -8.38
C ARG A 4 -2.64 14.02 -7.53
N ILE A 5 -3.06 14.05 -6.27
CA ILE A 5 -2.91 12.90 -5.36
C ILE A 5 -3.69 11.68 -5.85
N PRO A 6 -4.98 11.78 -6.23
CA PRO A 6 -5.71 10.64 -6.78
C PRO A 6 -5.04 10.04 -8.02
N ARG A 7 -4.50 10.89 -8.91
CA ARG A 7 -3.77 10.43 -10.09
C ARG A 7 -2.47 9.69 -9.73
N VAL A 8 -1.71 10.20 -8.75
CA VAL A 8 -0.51 9.53 -8.26
C VAL A 8 -0.85 8.17 -7.63
N ASN A 9 -1.88 8.11 -6.79
CA ASN A 9 -2.33 6.86 -6.17
C ASN A 9 -2.70 5.82 -7.24
N GLN A 10 -3.44 6.22 -8.27
CA GLN A 10 -3.83 5.32 -9.36
C GLN A 10 -2.63 4.85 -10.19
N LEU A 11 -1.68 5.73 -10.49
CA LEU A 11 -0.45 5.38 -11.21
C LEU A 11 0.41 4.39 -10.43
N ILE A 12 0.65 4.67 -9.15
CA ILE A 12 1.41 3.77 -8.27
C ILE A 12 0.71 2.42 -8.15
N LYS A 13 -0.60 2.40 -7.92
CA LYS A 13 -1.40 1.16 -7.84
C LYS A 13 -1.23 0.32 -9.11
N LYS A 14 -1.36 0.93 -10.29
CA LYS A 14 -1.24 0.23 -11.58
C LYS A 14 0.14 -0.37 -11.77
N GLU A 15 1.19 0.43 -11.59
CA GLU A 15 2.57 -0.04 -11.83
C GLU A 15 3.02 -1.05 -10.78
N LEU A 16 2.71 -0.84 -9.49
CA LEU A 16 3.01 -1.82 -8.45
C LEU A 16 2.31 -3.15 -8.72
N SER A 17 1.02 -3.14 -9.10
CA SER A 17 0.31 -4.38 -9.43
C SER A 17 1.01 -5.18 -10.53
N GLN A 18 1.58 -4.50 -11.54
CA GLN A 18 2.35 -5.16 -12.59
C GLN A 18 3.71 -5.68 -12.11
N ILE A 19 4.40 -4.94 -11.24
CA ILE A 19 5.67 -5.37 -10.65
C ILE A 19 5.44 -6.61 -9.78
N LEU A 20 4.43 -6.60 -8.91
CA LEU A 20 4.11 -7.73 -8.02
C LEU A 20 3.77 -9.00 -8.81
N LEU A 21 3.07 -8.86 -9.94
CA LEU A 21 2.66 -10.00 -10.76
C LEU A 21 3.81 -10.63 -11.55
N LYS A 22 4.81 -9.84 -11.98
CA LYS A 22 5.78 -10.27 -13.00
C LYS A 22 7.24 -10.30 -12.54
N GLU A 23 7.58 -9.52 -11.53
CA GLU A 23 8.98 -9.22 -11.22
C GLU A 23 9.37 -9.53 -9.78
N VAL A 24 8.41 -9.70 -8.88
CA VAL A 24 8.72 -10.09 -7.50
C VAL A 24 9.09 -11.56 -7.47
N ASP A 25 10.24 -11.85 -6.86
CA ASP A 25 10.63 -13.20 -6.55
C ASP A 25 9.86 -13.66 -5.32
N TRP A 26 8.87 -14.52 -5.54
CA TRP A 26 8.05 -15.04 -4.47
C TRP A 26 8.66 -16.27 -3.79
N GLU A 27 9.70 -16.86 -4.37
CA GLU A 27 10.33 -18.09 -3.90
C GLU A 27 11.41 -17.80 -2.86
N VAL A 28 10.98 -17.26 -1.72
CA VAL A 28 11.87 -16.88 -0.62
C VAL A 28 11.73 -17.85 0.55
N GLY A 29 12.84 -18.53 0.90
CA GLY A 29 12.89 -19.40 2.07
C GLY A 29 12.06 -20.69 1.93
N GLY A 30 12.03 -21.29 0.73
CA GLY A 30 11.40 -22.59 0.48
C GLY A 30 9.88 -22.58 0.36
N TRP A 31 9.26 -21.41 0.20
CA TRP A 31 7.83 -21.28 -0.01
C TRP A 31 7.53 -20.72 -1.38
N SER A 32 6.60 -21.37 -2.09
CA SER A 32 6.14 -20.98 -3.41
C SER A 32 4.63 -20.71 -3.33
N PRO A 33 4.16 -19.49 -3.59
CA PRO A 33 2.74 -19.14 -3.51
C PRO A 33 1.96 -19.56 -4.76
N LYS A 34 2.05 -20.82 -5.16
CA LYS A 34 1.31 -21.32 -6.34
C LYS A 34 -0.20 -21.09 -6.20
N ASP A 35 -0.70 -21.05 -4.96
CA ASP A 35 -2.11 -20.84 -4.63
C ASP A 35 -2.38 -19.54 -3.83
N VAL A 36 -1.48 -18.54 -3.86
CA VAL A 36 -1.70 -17.25 -3.18
C VAL A 36 -1.85 -16.11 -4.19
N LEU A 37 -3.04 -15.54 -4.26
CA LEU A 37 -3.31 -14.35 -5.05
C LEU A 37 -3.01 -13.11 -4.22
N VAL A 38 -2.01 -12.33 -4.63
CA VAL A 38 -1.66 -11.05 -3.98
C VAL A 38 -2.28 -9.88 -4.76
N THR A 39 -2.99 -8.99 -4.07
CA THR A 39 -3.68 -7.85 -4.68
C THR A 39 -3.29 -6.54 -4.00
N VAL A 40 -2.99 -5.50 -4.81
CA VAL A 40 -2.90 -4.12 -4.32
C VAL A 40 -4.31 -3.53 -4.27
N THR A 41 -4.86 -3.35 -3.08
CA THR A 41 -6.25 -2.91 -2.88
C THR A 41 -6.39 -1.40 -3.01
N ARG A 42 -5.55 -0.63 -2.33
CA ARG A 42 -5.52 0.84 -2.39
C ARG A 42 -4.12 1.40 -2.16
N VAL A 43 -3.94 2.66 -2.56
CA VAL A 43 -2.72 3.42 -2.34
C VAL A 43 -3.10 4.78 -1.80
N GLU A 44 -2.42 5.20 -0.73
CA GLU A 44 -2.62 6.47 -0.06
C GLU A 44 -1.28 7.21 0.02
N ALA A 45 -1.02 8.10 -0.94
CA ALA A 45 0.11 9.01 -0.88
C ALA A 45 -0.14 10.16 0.11
N SER A 46 0.91 10.55 0.83
CA SER A 46 0.91 11.72 1.70
C SER A 46 0.73 13.02 0.90
N LEU A 47 0.25 14.08 1.55
CA LEU A 47 0.00 15.37 0.90
C LEU A 47 1.26 15.98 0.25
N ASP A 48 2.43 15.72 0.86
CA ASP A 48 3.75 16.15 0.40
C ASP A 48 4.38 15.19 -0.63
N LEU A 49 3.74 14.06 -0.93
CA LEU A 49 4.24 12.99 -1.80
C LEU A 49 5.60 12.40 -1.39
N ASN A 50 5.97 12.49 -0.12
CA ASN A 50 7.19 11.87 0.40
C ASN A 50 7.01 10.38 0.69
N GLN A 51 5.80 9.95 1.05
CA GLN A 51 5.47 8.57 1.40
C GLN A 51 4.17 8.13 0.73
N ALA A 52 4.03 6.84 0.47
CA ALA A 52 2.79 6.23 0.01
C ALA A 52 2.55 4.89 0.71
N LYS A 53 1.44 4.82 1.44
CA LYS A 53 0.96 3.59 2.04
C LYS A 53 0.28 2.76 0.96
N VAL A 54 0.75 1.54 0.77
CA VAL A 54 0.24 0.59 -0.23
C VAL A 54 -0.39 -0.56 0.53
N PHE A 55 -1.71 -0.68 0.39
CA PHE A 55 -2.47 -1.71 1.07
C PHE A 55 -2.52 -2.97 0.19
N ILE A 56 -2.20 -4.09 0.83
CA ILE A 56 -2.09 -5.40 0.20
C ILE A 56 -3.07 -6.34 0.88
N SER A 57 -3.78 -7.12 0.08
CA SER A 57 -4.48 -8.31 0.52
C SER A 57 -3.90 -9.54 -0.16
N SER A 58 -4.07 -10.70 0.48
CA SER A 58 -3.81 -11.98 -0.14
C SER A 58 -5.02 -12.89 -0.02
N LEU A 59 -5.15 -13.82 -0.96
CA LEU A 59 -6.11 -14.91 -0.91
C LEU A 59 -5.34 -16.21 -1.04
N PRO A 60 -5.31 -17.09 -0.01
CA PRO A 60 -5.96 -16.96 1.30
C PRO A 60 -5.41 -15.83 2.19
N GLU A 61 -6.28 -15.19 2.99
CA GLU A 61 -5.91 -14.05 3.87
C GLU A 61 -4.83 -14.42 4.91
N SER A 62 -4.76 -15.69 5.32
CA SER A 62 -3.77 -16.22 6.27
C SER A 62 -2.31 -16.04 5.82
N HIS A 63 -2.08 -15.78 4.54
CA HIS A 63 -0.74 -15.55 4.00
C HIS A 63 -0.35 -14.07 3.95
N THR A 64 -1.21 -13.14 4.34
CA THR A 64 -0.99 -11.70 4.13
C THR A 64 0.26 -11.20 4.88
N GLU A 65 0.47 -11.61 6.13
CA GLU A 65 1.68 -11.25 6.88
C GLU A 65 2.96 -11.77 6.21
N ARG A 66 2.93 -13.01 5.71
CA ARG A 66 4.06 -13.60 5.01
C ARG A 66 4.36 -12.87 3.70
N VAL A 67 3.33 -12.55 2.93
CA VAL A 67 3.41 -11.76 1.70
C VAL A 67 4.05 -10.40 2.00
N LEU A 68 3.56 -9.70 3.03
CA LEU A 68 4.13 -8.41 3.45
C LEU A 68 5.60 -8.53 3.86
N SER A 69 5.99 -9.59 4.55
CA SER A 69 7.39 -9.84 4.91
C SER A 69 8.29 -9.99 3.68
N ILE A 70 7.85 -10.75 2.68
CA ILE A 70 8.58 -10.93 1.41
C ILE A 70 8.69 -9.60 0.65
N LEU A 71 7.58 -8.85 0.55
CA LEU A 71 7.56 -7.55 -0.11
C LEU A 71 8.49 -6.53 0.57
N ASN A 72 8.50 -6.51 1.90
CA ASN A 72 9.38 -5.62 2.67
C ASN A 72 10.86 -5.98 2.49
N ARG A 73 11.22 -7.26 2.39
CA ARG A 73 12.60 -7.68 2.08
C ARG A 73 13.05 -7.22 0.70
N GLN A 74 12.11 -7.11 -0.25
CA GLN A 74 12.37 -6.69 -1.63
C GLN A 74 12.03 -5.21 -1.87
N ILE A 75 11.81 -4.41 -0.82
CA ILE A 75 11.33 -3.03 -0.95
C ILE A 75 12.23 -2.17 -1.83
N TYR A 76 13.56 -2.33 -1.72
CA TYR A 76 14.51 -1.57 -2.53
C TYR A 76 14.38 -1.91 -4.03
N PHE A 77 14.29 -3.21 -4.35
CA PHE A 77 14.09 -3.68 -5.72
C PHE A 77 12.78 -3.14 -6.30
N ILE A 78 11.69 -3.29 -5.56
CA ILE A 78 10.36 -2.83 -5.98
C ILE A 78 10.37 -1.30 -6.19
N GLN A 79 10.93 -0.54 -5.24
CA GLN A 79 11.05 0.91 -5.34
C GLN A 79 11.87 1.32 -6.56
N GLN A 80 12.99 0.64 -6.85
CA GLN A 80 13.81 0.93 -8.02
C GLN A 80 13.06 0.68 -9.34
N LYS A 81 12.29 -0.40 -9.41
CA LYS A 81 11.45 -0.70 -10.59
C LYS A 81 10.35 0.34 -10.77
N LEU A 82 9.69 0.74 -9.68
CA LEU A 82 8.66 1.77 -9.69
C LEU A 82 9.24 3.12 -10.14
N ASN A 83 10.41 3.50 -9.64
CA ASN A 83 11.10 4.73 -10.01
C ASN A 83 11.44 4.79 -11.51
N LYS A 84 11.80 3.65 -12.11
CA LYS A 84 12.09 3.57 -13.56
C LYS A 84 10.83 3.67 -14.42
N ARG A 85 9.70 3.17 -13.93
CA ARG A 85 8.41 3.13 -14.66
C ARG A 85 7.65 4.45 -14.57
N LEU A 86 7.70 5.13 -13.42
CA LEU A 86 6.99 6.39 -13.22
C LEU A 86 7.83 7.59 -13.68
N LYS A 87 7.34 8.29 -14.70
CA LYS A 87 7.93 9.56 -15.17
C LYS A 87 7.54 10.73 -14.25
N MET A 88 8.09 10.76 -13.04
CA MET A 88 7.82 11.79 -12.03
C MET A 88 9.13 12.29 -11.40
N LYS A 89 9.18 13.58 -11.05
CA LYS A 89 10.36 14.18 -10.39
C LYS A 89 10.67 13.52 -9.04
N PHE A 90 9.63 13.21 -8.28
CA PHE A 90 9.73 12.56 -6.97
C PHE A 90 8.71 11.42 -6.93
N ILE A 91 9.21 10.20 -6.71
CA ILE A 91 8.36 9.04 -6.41
C ILE A 91 8.35 8.88 -4.89
N PRO A 92 7.16 8.80 -4.25
CA PRO A 92 7.07 8.59 -2.81
C PRO A 92 7.72 7.26 -2.41
N LYS A 93 8.26 7.22 -1.17
CA LYS A 93 8.72 5.97 -0.57
C LYS A 93 7.53 5.07 -0.29
N ILE A 94 7.58 3.83 -0.78
CA ILE A 94 6.52 2.85 -0.59
C ILE A 94 6.60 2.25 0.82
N GLU A 95 5.46 2.14 1.48
CA GLU A 95 5.28 1.40 2.72
C GLU A 95 4.13 0.40 2.54
N PHE A 96 4.41 -0.90 2.68
CA PHE A 96 3.39 -1.93 2.56
C PHE A 96 2.61 -2.09 3.87
N ARG A 97 1.29 -2.13 3.77
CA ARG A 97 0.36 -2.33 4.88
C ARG A 97 -0.64 -3.43 4.51
N GLU A 98 -1.11 -4.16 5.50
CA GLU A 98 -2.24 -5.07 5.34
C GLU A 98 -3.52 -4.28 5.08
N GLU A 99 -4.38 -4.76 4.19
CA GLU A 99 -5.75 -4.27 4.08
C GLU A 99 -6.57 -4.73 5.29
N LYS A 100 -6.49 -3.97 6.38
CA LYS A 100 -7.43 -4.11 7.48
C LYS A 100 -8.73 -3.42 7.08
N LYS A 101 -9.86 -4.14 7.09
CA LYS A 101 -11.19 -3.52 7.03
C LYS A 101 -11.22 -2.44 8.11
N THR A 102 -11.20 -1.19 7.68
CA THR A 102 -11.18 -0.04 8.56
C THR A 102 -12.38 -0.09 9.50
N ARG A 103 -12.14 -0.49 10.75
CA ARG A 103 -13.03 -0.21 11.89
C ARG A 103 -12.87 1.26 12.37
N GLU A 104 -11.99 2.03 11.72
CA GLU A 104 -11.64 3.42 12.03
C GLU A 104 -12.50 4.45 11.26
N ALA A 105 -13.79 4.18 11.06
CA ALA A 105 -14.74 5.28 10.87
C ALA A 105 -15.25 5.81 12.23
N GLY A 106 -15.15 5.01 13.31
CA GLY A 106 -15.65 5.39 14.64
C GLY A 106 -14.70 6.22 15.50
N GLU A 107 -13.38 6.19 15.25
CA GLU A 107 -12.43 6.90 16.13
C GLU A 107 -12.34 8.41 15.83
N VAL A 108 -12.53 8.82 14.57
CA VAL A 108 -12.59 10.25 14.21
C VAL A 108 -13.90 10.88 14.72
N GLU A 109 -15.00 10.12 14.74
CA GLU A 109 -16.29 10.56 15.26
C GLU A 109 -16.24 10.77 16.79
N GLY A 110 -15.54 9.89 17.53
CA GLY A 110 -15.34 10.02 18.97
C GLY A 110 -14.49 11.23 19.40
N ILE A 111 -13.52 11.67 18.59
CA ILE A 111 -12.71 12.86 18.89
C ILE A 111 -13.53 14.15 18.67
N LEU A 112 -14.40 14.17 17.65
CA LEU A 112 -15.31 15.29 17.38
C LEU A 112 -16.41 15.41 18.44
N GLU A 113 -16.96 14.29 18.95
CA GLU A 113 -17.94 14.32 20.04
C GLU A 113 -17.36 14.88 21.35
N ARG A 114 -16.10 14.57 21.67
CA ARG A 114 -15.45 15.09 22.89
C ARG A 114 -15.30 16.62 22.86
N LEU A 115 -14.95 17.19 21.70
CA LEU A 115 -14.84 18.65 21.56
C LEU A 115 -16.19 19.39 21.66
N LYS A 116 -17.30 18.75 21.26
CA LYS A 116 -18.65 19.33 21.44
C LYS A 116 -19.13 19.27 22.89
N LYS A 117 -18.70 18.28 23.66
CA LYS A 117 -19.14 18.10 25.05
C LYS A 117 -18.37 18.95 26.05
N ASP A 118 -17.15 19.36 25.73
CA ASP A 118 -16.33 20.26 26.55
C ASP A 118 -16.64 21.76 26.30
N SER A 119 -17.57 22.05 25.38
CA SER A 119 -17.98 23.42 25.00
C SER A 119 -19.42 23.77 25.48
N THR A 120 -19.99 23.02 26.42
CA THR A 120 -21.30 23.28 27.05
C THR A 120 -21.19 23.09 28.55
#